data_AF-A0A8T5HLP3-F1
#
_entry.id   AF-A0A8T5HLP3-F1
#
_cell.length_a   1.000
_cell.length_b   1.000
_cell.length_c   1.000
_cell.angle_alpha   90.00
_cell.angle_beta   90.00
_cell.angle_gamma   90.00
#
_symmetry.space_group_name_H-M   'P 1'
#
loop_
_entity.id
_entity.type
_entity.pdbx_description
1 polymer ?
#
loop_
_entity_poly.entity_id
_entity_poly.type
_entity_poly.pdbx_seq_one_letter_code
_entity_poly.pdbx_strand_id
1 'polypeptide(L)'
;MNQTNLALKKLKGIRPRGVKVKKNSNLESLLDLHQRVWNEFQSAEERSSRNNNSLRAFISHNLSNYFFQNKHKFTEDDLTGFVFSTGNYTDIHSRFTGIFSGVLLDYLVSNNQRKNKRTLLYLDGNGISYPYLFSRTQNIDVLVINNFSGNCICNSIIPFPGCANLLVGLNLKGDFAFRKVRNSNAKVGLVGGYNIQGSDSFSINSFYNSAWIIGENVGDKKAIVNLNFDSFENIHKAKQVMDLIKSIPDKPYDEVIKTALEIESIYKSTLTDKQE
;
A
#
# COMPACT_ATOMS: atom_id res chain seq x y z
N MET A 1 -30.48 -41.38 7.21
CA MET A 1 -29.43 -40.36 7.36
C MET A 1 -28.52 -40.81 8.50
N ASN A 2 -27.35 -41.36 8.18
CA ASN A 2 -26.42 -41.87 9.19
C ASN A 2 -25.50 -40.74 9.65
N GLN A 3 -25.67 -40.31 10.90
CA GLN A 3 -24.69 -39.47 11.59
C GLN A 3 -23.40 -40.27 11.79
N THR A 4 -22.33 -39.86 11.11
CA THR A 4 -20.98 -40.37 11.34
C THR A 4 -20.51 -39.89 12.71
N ASN A 5 -20.73 -40.72 13.72
CA ASN A 5 -20.19 -40.57 15.06
C ASN A 5 -18.66 -40.76 14.98
N LEU A 6 -17.91 -39.67 14.86
CA LEU A 6 -16.45 -39.66 15.04
C LEU A 6 -16.13 -39.78 16.53
N ALA A 7 -16.52 -40.91 17.12
CA ALA A 7 -16.10 -41.28 18.47
C ALA A 7 -14.62 -41.65 18.43
N LEU A 8 -13.76 -40.69 18.80
CA LEU A 8 -12.36 -40.92 19.10
C LEU A 8 -12.26 -42.08 20.11
N LYS A 9 -11.92 -43.28 19.63
CA LYS A 9 -11.54 -44.43 20.46
C LYS A 9 -10.46 -43.94 21.43
N LYS A 10 -10.79 -43.86 22.72
CA LYS A 10 -9.86 -43.53 23.80
C LYS A 10 -8.71 -44.54 23.76
N LEU A 11 -7.57 -44.14 23.18
CA LEU A 11 -6.31 -44.88 23.25
C LEU A 11 -5.87 -44.92 24.72
N LYS A 12 -6.18 -46.02 25.41
CA LYS A 12 -5.71 -46.27 26.78
C LYS A 12 -4.18 -46.28 26.77
N GLY A 13 -3.57 -45.40 27.56
CA GLY A 13 -2.11 -45.39 27.80
C GLY A 13 -1.35 -44.20 27.21
N ILE A 14 -1.93 -43.42 26.28
CA ILE A 14 -1.32 -42.18 25.82
C ILE A 14 -1.82 -41.05 26.72
N ARG A 15 -1.03 -40.63 27.71
CA ARG A 15 -1.24 -39.32 28.34
C ARG A 15 -1.07 -38.28 27.24
N PRO A 16 -2.10 -37.48 26.88
CA PRO A 16 -1.89 -36.41 25.91
C PRO A 16 -0.78 -35.52 26.45
N ARG A 17 0.38 -35.55 25.79
CA ARG A 17 1.44 -34.58 26.07
C ARG A 17 0.77 -33.24 25.88
N GLY A 18 0.73 -32.42 26.94
CA GLY A 18 0.02 -31.15 26.93
C GLY A 18 0.31 -30.43 25.63
N VAL A 19 -0.72 -30.23 24.80
CA VAL A 19 -0.57 -29.53 23.53
C VAL A 19 -0.12 -28.14 23.91
N LYS A 20 1.17 -27.84 23.71
CA LYS A 20 1.66 -26.47 23.85
C LYS A 20 0.88 -25.66 22.83
N VAL A 21 -0.05 -24.83 23.29
CA VAL A 21 -0.76 -23.89 22.44
C VAL A 21 0.32 -23.06 21.74
N LYS A 22 0.44 -23.23 20.43
CA LYS A 22 1.41 -22.50 19.63
C LYS A 22 1.07 -21.03 19.80
N LYS A 23 2.05 -20.21 20.19
CA LYS A 23 1.86 -18.76 20.24
C LYS A 23 1.41 -18.32 18.86
N ASN A 24 0.28 -17.60 18.77
CA ASN A 24 -0.21 -17.05 17.51
C ASN A 24 0.94 -16.30 16.82
N SER A 25 1.07 -16.52 15.51
CA SER A 25 1.99 -15.75 14.68
C SER A 25 1.59 -14.27 14.70
N ASN A 26 2.54 -13.39 14.38
CA ASN A 26 2.23 -11.95 14.22
C ASN A 26 1.12 -11.74 13.20
N LEU A 27 1.14 -12.49 12.09
CA LEU A 27 0.11 -12.45 11.05
C LEU A 27 -1.27 -12.84 11.58
N GLU A 28 -1.39 -13.98 12.27
CA GLU A 28 -2.68 -14.39 12.90
C GLU A 28 -3.20 -13.31 13.85
N SER A 29 -2.31 -12.73 14.66
CA SER A 29 -2.68 -11.67 15.60
C SER A 29 -3.14 -10.38 14.89
N LEU A 30 -2.58 -10.06 13.72
CA LEU A 30 -3.00 -8.94 12.87
C LEU A 30 -4.33 -9.20 12.17
N LEU A 31 -4.57 -10.44 11.73
CA LEU A 31 -5.84 -10.86 11.14
C LEU A 31 -6.97 -10.82 12.19
N ASP A 32 -6.71 -11.31 13.40
CA ASP A 32 -7.63 -11.22 14.53
C ASP A 32 -7.95 -9.76 14.88
N LEU A 33 -6.92 -8.89 14.87
CA LEU A 33 -7.10 -7.46 15.10
C LEU A 33 -7.96 -6.81 14.01
N HIS A 34 -7.67 -7.09 12.74
CA HIS A 34 -8.44 -6.58 11.61
C HIS A 34 -9.91 -6.98 11.72
N GLN A 35 -10.21 -8.25 11.99
CA GLN A 35 -11.57 -8.74 12.16
C GLN A 35 -12.27 -8.07 13.36
N ARG A 36 -11.57 -7.89 14.49
CA ARG A 36 -12.13 -7.21 15.66
C ARG A 36 -12.47 -5.75 15.36
N VAL A 37 -11.54 -5.01 14.75
CA VAL A 37 -11.75 -3.59 14.40
C VAL A 37 -12.86 -3.46 13.36
N TRP A 38 -12.98 -4.41 12.43
CA TRP A 38 -14.09 -4.45 11.48
C TRP A 38 -15.43 -4.64 12.19
N ASN A 39 -15.55 -5.60 13.11
CA ASN A 39 -16.79 -5.84 13.86
C ASN A 39 -17.18 -4.62 14.72
N GLU A 40 -16.21 -3.98 15.37
CA GLU A 40 -16.43 -2.74 16.12
C GLU A 40 -16.90 -1.61 15.20
N PHE A 41 -16.26 -1.46 14.03
CA PHE A 41 -16.66 -0.48 13.03
C PHE A 41 -18.10 -0.72 12.57
N GLN A 42 -18.47 -1.95 12.20
CA GLN A 42 -19.84 -2.29 11.77
C GLN A 42 -20.88 -1.97 12.86
N SER A 43 -20.58 -2.29 14.12
CA SER A 43 -21.47 -2.00 15.26
C SER A 43 -21.67 -0.50 15.48
N ALA A 44 -20.69 0.32 15.10
CA ALA A 44 -20.75 1.78 15.17
C ALA A 44 -21.33 2.42 13.89
N GLU A 45 -21.22 1.75 12.74
CA GLU A 45 -21.60 2.26 11.42
C GLU A 45 -23.12 2.39 11.23
N GLU A 46 -23.93 1.79 12.11
CA GLU A 46 -25.36 2.13 12.23
C GLU A 46 -25.62 3.61 12.58
N ARG A 47 -24.59 4.41 12.94
CA ARG A 47 -24.80 5.79 13.43
C ARG A 47 -24.11 6.96 12.72
N SER A 48 -23.02 6.87 11.92
CA SER A 48 -22.49 8.14 11.30
C SER A 48 -21.32 8.14 10.29
N SER A 49 -20.59 7.06 9.99
CA SER A 49 -19.25 7.22 9.35
C SER A 49 -19.16 6.91 7.83
N ARG A 50 -19.89 7.66 6.98
CA ARG A 50 -19.74 7.54 5.50
C ARG A 50 -18.42 8.10 4.94
N ASN A 51 -17.62 8.83 5.74
CA ASN A 51 -16.39 9.48 5.28
C ASN A 51 -15.12 8.63 5.53
N ASN A 52 -14.29 8.46 4.49
CA ASN A 52 -13.01 7.75 4.54
C ASN A 52 -12.03 8.31 5.59
N ASN A 53 -12.06 9.61 5.89
CA ASN A 53 -11.18 10.20 6.90
C ASN A 53 -11.53 9.72 8.32
N SER A 54 -12.83 9.63 8.63
CA SER A 54 -13.31 9.11 9.92
C SER A 54 -12.98 7.64 10.07
N LEU A 55 -13.18 6.85 9.01
CA LEU A 55 -12.79 5.44 8.98
C LEU A 55 -11.29 5.25 9.19
N ARG A 56 -10.45 6.03 8.51
CA ARG A 56 -9.00 5.99 8.72
C ARG A 56 -8.64 6.32 10.17
N ALA A 57 -9.18 7.40 10.73
CA ALA A 57 -8.91 7.80 12.11
C ALA A 57 -9.31 6.71 13.11
N PHE A 58 -10.47 6.08 12.91
CA PHE A 58 -10.94 4.95 13.70
C PHE A 58 -9.96 3.76 13.66
N ILE A 59 -9.51 3.38 12.46
CA ILE A 59 -8.51 2.32 12.28
C ILE A 59 -7.18 2.70 12.95
N SER A 60 -6.68 3.92 12.74
CA SER A 60 -5.43 4.40 13.33
C SER A 60 -5.44 4.38 14.86
N HIS A 61 -6.56 4.76 15.47
CA HIS A 61 -6.73 4.69 16.92
C HIS A 61 -6.60 3.25 17.44
N ASN A 62 -7.32 2.32 16.81
CA ASN A 62 -7.31 0.91 17.21
C ASN A 62 -5.95 0.22 17.00
N LEU A 63 -5.28 0.47 15.87
CA LEU A 63 -3.94 -0.04 15.61
C LEU A 63 -2.92 0.50 16.62
N SER A 64 -2.99 1.79 16.94
CA SER A 64 -2.08 2.41 17.91
C SER A 64 -2.21 1.77 19.29
N ASN A 65 -3.45 1.57 19.76
CA ASN A 65 -3.72 0.90 21.04
C ASN A 65 -3.19 -0.53 21.03
N TYR A 66 -3.42 -1.29 19.96
CA TYR A 66 -2.96 -2.67 19.84
C TYR A 66 -1.44 -2.77 19.90
N PHE A 67 -0.72 -1.98 19.08
CA PHE A 67 0.74 -2.06 19.06
C PHE A 67 1.38 -1.55 20.35
N PHE A 68 0.77 -0.55 20.99
CA PHE A 68 1.21 -0.05 22.30
C PHE A 68 1.10 -1.15 23.37
N GLN A 69 -0.03 -1.84 23.45
CA GLN A 69 -0.29 -2.87 24.45
C GLN A 69 0.57 -4.12 24.27
N ASN A 70 0.76 -4.56 23.03
CA ASN A 70 1.39 -5.85 22.76
C ASN A 70 2.90 -5.79 22.51
N LYS A 71 3.49 -4.58 22.43
CA LYS A 71 4.92 -4.37 22.10
C LYS A 71 5.37 -5.17 20.86
N HIS A 72 4.46 -5.40 19.91
CA HIS A 72 4.73 -6.22 18.73
C HIS A 72 5.76 -5.53 17.83
N LYS A 73 6.74 -6.31 17.37
CA LYS A 73 7.64 -5.89 16.29
C LYS A 73 6.93 -6.14 14.97
N PHE A 74 6.29 -5.10 14.43
CA PHE A 74 5.70 -5.11 13.10
C PHE A 74 6.79 -4.86 12.04
N THR A 75 6.86 -5.73 11.03
CA THR A 75 7.86 -5.68 9.94
C THR A 75 7.22 -5.60 8.55
N GLU A 76 8.06 -5.45 7.53
CA GLU A 76 7.70 -5.52 6.12
C GLU A 76 7.04 -6.87 5.76
N ASP A 77 7.52 -7.97 6.35
CA ASP A 77 6.96 -9.32 6.13
C ASP A 77 5.55 -9.45 6.70
N ASP A 78 5.28 -8.86 7.87
CA ASP A 78 3.94 -8.88 8.49
C ASP A 78 2.93 -8.12 7.62
N LEU A 79 3.31 -6.96 7.08
CA LEU A 79 2.47 -6.19 6.16
C LEU A 79 2.21 -6.97 4.86
N THR A 80 3.26 -7.58 4.30
CA THR A 80 3.19 -8.39 3.08
C THR A 80 2.27 -9.60 3.27
N GLY A 81 2.45 -10.32 4.38
CA GLY A 81 1.61 -11.45 4.76
C GLY A 81 0.15 -11.03 4.96
N PHE A 82 -0.10 -9.87 5.58
CA PHE A 82 -1.45 -9.34 5.73
C PHE A 82 -2.10 -9.05 4.38
N VAL A 83 -1.41 -8.35 3.47
CA VAL A 83 -1.92 -8.03 2.13
C VAL A 83 -2.27 -9.31 1.35
N PHE A 84 -1.40 -10.31 1.36
CA PHE A 84 -1.67 -11.56 0.65
C PHE A 84 -2.75 -12.43 1.31
N SER A 85 -2.91 -12.36 2.62
CA SER A 85 -3.95 -13.11 3.35
C SER A 85 -5.34 -12.47 3.25
N THR A 86 -5.40 -11.17 2.91
CA THR A 86 -6.64 -10.40 2.85
C THR A 86 -6.97 -9.90 1.43
N GLY A 87 -6.25 -10.41 0.42
CA GLY A 87 -6.62 -10.21 -0.97
C GLY A 87 -7.94 -10.93 -1.31
N ASN A 88 -8.57 -10.48 -2.39
CA ASN A 88 -9.77 -11.02 -3.03
C ASN A 88 -11.11 -10.75 -2.32
N TYR A 89 -11.16 -9.81 -1.37
CA TYR A 89 -12.45 -9.26 -0.91
C TYR A 89 -13.09 -8.40 -2.03
N THR A 90 -14.42 -8.53 -2.20
CA THR A 90 -15.17 -7.85 -3.27
C THR A 90 -16.32 -6.96 -2.79
N ASP A 91 -16.54 -6.85 -1.48
CA ASP A 91 -17.67 -6.11 -0.91
C ASP A 91 -17.22 -4.87 -0.10
N ILE A 92 -18.10 -4.34 0.75
CA ILE A 92 -17.84 -3.21 1.64
C ILE A 92 -16.60 -3.41 2.53
N HIS A 93 -16.25 -4.67 2.83
CA HIS A 93 -15.05 -5.05 3.57
C HIS A 93 -13.78 -4.65 2.80
N SER A 94 -13.81 -4.65 1.47
CA SER A 94 -12.66 -4.28 0.62
C SER A 94 -12.20 -2.84 0.87
N ARG A 95 -13.13 -1.89 1.05
CA ARG A 95 -12.79 -0.49 1.35
C ARG A 95 -12.12 -0.39 2.73
N PHE A 96 -12.71 -1.02 3.73
CA PHE A 96 -12.14 -1.07 5.09
C PHE A 96 -10.75 -1.68 5.07
N THR A 97 -10.60 -2.86 4.46
CA THR A 97 -9.35 -3.62 4.35
C THR A 97 -8.28 -2.87 3.57
N GLY A 98 -8.66 -2.16 2.51
CA GLY A 98 -7.78 -1.26 1.77
C GLY A 98 -7.24 -0.11 2.63
N ILE A 99 -8.11 0.61 3.35
CA ILE A 99 -7.68 1.67 4.26
C ILE A 99 -6.86 1.09 5.43
N PHE A 100 -7.23 -0.10 5.93
CA PHE A 100 -6.51 -0.79 6.99
C PHE A 100 -5.07 -1.10 6.59
N SER A 101 -4.87 -1.64 5.39
CA SER A 101 -3.53 -1.86 4.82
C SER A 101 -2.72 -0.55 4.72
N GLY A 102 -3.38 0.57 4.37
CA GLY A 102 -2.72 1.87 4.30
C GLY A 102 -2.27 2.39 5.67
N VAL A 103 -3.08 2.22 6.71
CA VAL A 103 -2.68 2.61 8.07
C VAL A 103 -1.59 1.70 8.63
N LEU A 104 -1.59 0.41 8.27
CA LEU A 104 -0.47 -0.48 8.60
C LEU A 104 0.84 0.00 7.96
N LEU A 105 0.80 0.39 6.67
CA LEU A 105 1.97 0.96 6.00
C LEU A 105 2.46 2.25 6.69
N ASP A 106 1.55 3.15 7.08
CA ASP A 106 1.91 4.35 7.86
C ASP A 106 2.61 4.01 9.19
N TYR A 107 2.13 2.96 9.87
CA TYR A 107 2.73 2.49 11.11
C TYR A 107 4.13 1.91 10.89
N LEU A 108 4.32 1.11 9.84
CA LEU A 108 5.62 0.56 9.45
C LEU A 108 6.63 1.67 9.17
N VAL A 109 6.24 2.66 8.36
CA VAL A 109 7.08 3.82 8.02
C VAL A 109 7.47 4.58 9.27
N SER A 110 6.51 4.89 10.14
CA SER A 110 6.77 5.60 11.40
C SER A 110 7.71 4.82 12.33
N ASN A 111 7.55 3.50 12.41
CA ASN A 111 8.39 2.64 13.25
C ASN A 111 9.84 2.57 12.73
N ASN A 112 10.02 2.51 11.41
CA ASN A 112 11.34 2.51 10.78
C ASN A 112 12.02 3.88 10.91
N GLN A 113 11.30 4.98 10.70
CA GLN A 113 11.84 6.33 10.84
C GLN A 113 12.30 6.63 12.27
N ARG A 114 11.59 6.15 13.30
CA ARG A 114 12.05 6.25 14.71
C ARG A 114 13.37 5.52 14.98
N LYS A 115 13.75 4.59 14.11
CA LYS A 115 15.02 3.85 14.14
C LYS A 115 16.04 4.41 13.14
N ASN A 116 15.78 5.57 12.55
CA ASN A 116 16.56 6.16 11.46
C ASN A 116 16.71 5.21 10.25
N LYS A 117 15.74 4.31 10.05
CA LYS A 117 15.67 3.40 8.91
C LYS A 117 14.64 3.92 7.92
N ARG A 118 14.98 3.85 6.64
CA ARG A 118 14.05 4.10 5.55
C ARG A 118 13.22 2.85 5.24
N THR A 119 11.94 3.03 4.92
CA THR A 119 11.06 1.94 4.48
C THR A 119 11.10 1.79 2.97
N LEU A 120 11.49 0.62 2.49
CA LEU A 120 11.55 0.29 1.08
C LEU A 120 10.62 -0.90 0.87
N LEU A 121 9.44 -0.67 0.30
CA LEU A 121 8.44 -1.72 0.12
C LEU A 121 8.22 -2.00 -1.37
N TYR A 122 8.45 -3.24 -1.76
CA TYR A 122 8.05 -3.79 -3.04
C TYR A 122 7.06 -4.94 -2.82
N LEU A 123 5.90 -4.89 -3.48
CA LEU A 123 4.91 -5.96 -3.48
C LEU A 123 4.57 -6.36 -4.91
N ASP A 124 4.72 -7.65 -5.21
CA ASP A 124 4.19 -8.28 -6.42
C ASP A 124 2.90 -9.03 -6.10
N GLY A 125 1.79 -8.52 -6.60
CA GLY A 125 0.45 -9.06 -6.38
C GLY A 125 0.24 -10.41 -7.03
N ASN A 126 1.06 -10.85 -7.99
CA ASN A 126 0.86 -12.09 -8.75
C ASN A 126 -0.59 -12.25 -9.27
N GLY A 127 -1.24 -11.15 -9.65
CA GLY A 127 -2.62 -11.11 -10.14
C GLY A 127 -3.71 -11.01 -9.07
N ILE A 128 -3.37 -10.93 -7.78
CA ILE A 128 -4.34 -10.80 -6.68
C ILE A 128 -5.23 -9.57 -6.85
N SER A 129 -6.53 -9.75 -6.62
CA SER A 129 -7.48 -8.64 -6.55
C SER A 129 -7.42 -8.01 -5.17
N TYR A 130 -7.09 -6.73 -5.06
CA TYR A 130 -7.08 -5.98 -3.82
C TYR A 130 -7.62 -4.55 -4.05
N PRO A 131 -8.95 -4.39 -4.13
CA PRO A 131 -9.55 -3.06 -4.21
C PRO A 131 -9.13 -2.20 -3.02
N TYR A 132 -8.89 -0.91 -3.25
CA TYR A 132 -8.46 0.04 -2.24
C TYR A 132 -7.10 -0.24 -1.56
N LEU A 133 -6.25 -1.13 -2.10
CA LEU A 133 -4.91 -1.40 -1.56
C LEU A 133 -4.17 -0.11 -1.24
N PHE A 134 -3.73 0.05 0.01
CA PHE A 134 -3.03 1.24 0.52
C PHE A 134 -3.75 2.58 0.30
N SER A 135 -5.07 2.56 0.15
CA SER A 135 -5.87 3.78 0.09
C SER A 135 -5.68 4.59 1.38
N ARG A 136 -5.54 5.91 1.24
CA ARG A 136 -5.38 6.85 2.36
C ARG A 136 -4.13 6.68 3.24
N THR A 137 -3.10 5.97 2.78
CA THR A 137 -1.76 6.00 3.40
C THR A 137 -1.23 7.43 3.40
N GLN A 138 -0.63 7.92 4.48
CA GLN A 138 -0.11 9.29 4.61
C GLN A 138 1.38 9.43 4.34
N ASN A 139 2.21 8.49 4.78
CA ASN A 139 3.66 8.60 4.78
C ASN A 139 4.27 7.42 4.04
N ILE A 140 5.07 7.69 3.01
CA ILE A 140 5.71 6.64 2.20
C ILE A 140 7.13 7.04 1.83
N ASP A 141 8.12 6.27 2.28
CA ASP A 141 9.49 6.49 1.87
C ASP A 141 9.73 6.00 0.42
N VAL A 142 9.50 4.71 0.14
CA VAL A 142 9.43 4.13 -1.22
C VAL A 142 8.38 3.03 -1.24
N LEU A 143 7.48 3.09 -2.20
CA LEU A 143 6.50 2.04 -2.48
C LEU A 143 6.51 1.69 -3.97
N VAL A 144 6.74 0.41 -4.26
CA VAL A 144 6.56 -0.18 -5.59
C VAL A 144 5.51 -1.27 -5.48
N ILE A 145 4.44 -1.18 -6.27
CA ILE A 145 3.41 -2.22 -6.37
C ILE A 145 3.29 -2.71 -7.81
N ASN A 146 3.22 -4.03 -7.98
CA ASN A 146 3.19 -4.69 -9.28
C ASN A 146 2.08 -5.75 -9.33
N ASN A 147 1.50 -5.99 -10.51
CA ASN A 147 0.58 -7.09 -10.78
C ASN A 147 -0.63 -7.22 -9.82
N PHE A 148 -1.20 -6.11 -9.36
CA PHE A 148 -2.46 -6.13 -8.60
C PHE A 148 -3.65 -5.80 -9.50
N SER A 149 -4.81 -6.39 -9.20
CA SER A 149 -6.09 -5.99 -9.77
C SER A 149 -7.02 -5.39 -8.72
N GLY A 150 -8.02 -4.62 -9.10
CA GLY A 150 -9.00 -4.03 -8.20
C GLY A 150 -9.12 -2.51 -8.36
N ASN A 151 -10.33 -2.01 -8.10
CA ASN A 151 -10.62 -0.59 -8.19
C ASN A 151 -9.98 0.17 -7.01
N CYS A 152 -9.62 1.44 -7.26
CA CYS A 152 -9.15 2.37 -6.24
C CYS A 152 -7.82 1.98 -5.56
N ILE A 153 -6.96 1.16 -6.19
CA ILE A 153 -5.59 0.91 -5.70
C ILE A 153 -4.86 2.23 -5.50
N CYS A 154 -4.29 2.44 -4.32
CA CYS A 154 -3.65 3.70 -3.91
C CYS A 154 -4.52 4.95 -4.13
N ASN A 155 -5.85 4.81 -4.09
CA ASN A 155 -6.76 5.95 -4.21
C ASN A 155 -6.63 6.86 -2.98
N SER A 156 -6.58 8.18 -3.24
CA SER A 156 -6.41 9.20 -2.23
C SER A 156 -5.21 8.93 -1.31
N ILE A 157 -4.17 8.29 -1.85
CA ILE A 157 -2.90 8.11 -1.14
C ILE A 157 -2.29 9.50 -0.89
N ILE A 158 -1.57 9.63 0.22
CA ILE A 158 -0.96 10.86 0.73
C ILE A 158 -1.99 12.00 0.93
N PRO A 159 -3.05 11.79 1.75
CA PRO A 159 -3.93 12.88 2.15
C PRO A 159 -3.18 13.88 3.05
N PHE A 160 -3.62 15.15 3.06
CA PHE A 160 -3.02 16.17 3.91
C PHE A 160 -3.24 15.88 5.42
N PRO A 161 -2.23 16.11 6.27
CA PRO A 161 -0.80 16.28 5.94
C PRO A 161 -0.14 14.91 5.69
N GLY A 162 0.59 14.77 4.58
CA GLY A 162 1.27 13.54 4.23
C GLY A 162 2.47 13.78 3.32
N CYS A 163 3.39 12.83 3.28
CA CYS A 163 4.54 12.86 2.39
C CYS A 163 4.79 11.51 1.69
N ALA A 164 5.27 11.57 0.45
CA ALA A 164 5.96 10.43 -0.12
C ALA A 164 7.17 10.85 -0.96
N ASN A 165 8.24 10.05 -0.94
CA ASN A 165 9.37 10.32 -1.81
C ASN A 165 9.19 9.64 -3.17
N LEU A 166 8.84 8.36 -3.20
CA LEU A 166 8.67 7.59 -4.43
C LEU A 166 7.49 6.62 -4.35
N LEU A 167 6.57 6.72 -5.32
CA LEU A 167 5.48 5.78 -5.57
C LEU A 167 5.60 5.23 -6.99
N VAL A 168 5.54 3.92 -7.17
CA VAL A 168 5.54 3.27 -8.49
C VAL A 168 4.44 2.22 -8.55
N GLY A 169 3.59 2.31 -9.58
CA GLY A 169 2.60 1.30 -9.93
C GLY A 169 2.91 0.62 -11.26
N LEU A 170 2.87 -0.71 -11.30
CA LEU A 170 3.21 -1.52 -12.47
C LEU A 170 2.12 -2.56 -12.73
N ASN A 171 1.75 -2.76 -13.99
CA ASN A 171 0.84 -3.84 -14.41
C ASN A 171 -0.46 -3.89 -13.58
N LEU A 172 -1.02 -2.72 -13.23
CA LEU A 172 -2.20 -2.63 -12.38
C LEU A 172 -3.46 -2.70 -13.24
N LYS A 173 -4.52 -3.35 -12.74
CA LYS A 173 -5.81 -3.44 -13.44
C LYS A 173 -6.97 -2.99 -12.55
N GLY A 174 -7.69 -1.96 -12.95
CA GLY A 174 -8.88 -1.47 -12.25
C GLY A 174 -9.02 0.02 -12.37
N ASP A 175 -10.22 0.51 -12.13
CA ASP A 175 -10.52 1.94 -12.23
C ASP A 175 -9.95 2.70 -11.04
N PHE A 176 -9.60 3.97 -11.26
CA PHE A 176 -9.19 4.91 -10.21
C PHE A 176 -7.88 4.54 -9.50
N ALA A 177 -7.01 3.76 -10.14
CA ALA A 177 -5.67 3.50 -9.60
C ALA A 177 -4.89 4.81 -9.50
N PHE A 178 -4.28 5.09 -8.34
CA PHE A 178 -3.62 6.36 -8.07
C PHE A 178 -4.54 7.57 -8.32
N ARG A 179 -5.85 7.44 -8.17
CA ARG A 179 -6.74 8.61 -8.20
C ARG A 179 -6.46 9.47 -6.98
N LYS A 180 -6.32 10.78 -7.16
CA LYS A 180 -6.08 11.74 -6.07
C LYS A 180 -4.83 11.39 -5.23
N VAL A 181 -3.71 11.01 -5.87
CA VAL A 181 -2.39 10.77 -5.19
C VAL A 181 -1.93 11.92 -4.31
N ARG A 182 -2.55 13.09 -4.46
CA ARG A 182 -2.23 14.27 -3.69
C ARG A 182 -3.49 15.07 -3.39
N ASN A 183 -3.63 15.46 -2.14
CA ASN A 183 -4.48 16.58 -1.73
C ASN A 183 -3.62 17.85 -1.53
N SER A 184 -4.28 19.01 -1.45
CA SER A 184 -3.63 20.30 -1.20
C SER A 184 -2.58 20.21 -0.08
N ASN A 185 -1.37 20.72 -0.34
CA ASN A 185 -0.23 20.79 0.58
C ASN A 185 0.47 19.47 0.98
N ALA A 186 0.10 18.30 0.45
CA ALA A 186 0.91 17.09 0.66
C ALA A 186 2.27 17.19 -0.08
N LYS A 187 3.33 16.58 0.42
CA LYS A 187 4.67 16.60 -0.22
C LYS A 187 4.89 15.29 -0.97
N VAL A 188 4.70 15.30 -2.28
CA VAL A 188 4.92 14.10 -3.11
C VAL A 188 6.12 14.34 -4.00
N GLY A 189 7.09 13.44 -3.95
CA GLY A 189 8.29 13.45 -4.78
C GLY A 189 7.97 12.99 -6.20
N LEU A 190 8.14 11.69 -6.45
CA LEU A 190 7.86 11.08 -7.74
C LEU A 190 6.74 10.04 -7.65
N VAL A 191 5.86 10.03 -8.66
CA VAL A 191 4.83 9.03 -8.90
C VAL A 191 5.00 8.48 -10.32
N GLY A 192 5.35 7.20 -10.42
CA GLY A 192 5.55 6.48 -11.66
C GLY A 192 4.44 5.47 -11.95
N GLY A 193 4.05 5.33 -13.22
CA GLY A 193 3.07 4.33 -13.65
C GLY A 193 3.46 3.63 -14.95
N TYR A 194 3.40 2.30 -15.01
CA TYR A 194 3.59 1.55 -16.25
C TYR A 194 2.54 0.45 -16.41
N ASN A 195 1.90 0.40 -17.58
CA ASN A 195 0.89 -0.60 -17.93
C ASN A 195 -0.25 -0.67 -16.89
N ILE A 196 -0.89 0.47 -16.63
CA ILE A 196 -2.00 0.59 -15.69
C ILE A 196 -3.29 0.66 -16.49
N GLN A 197 -4.17 -0.33 -16.33
CA GLN A 197 -5.41 -0.47 -17.09
C GLN A 197 -6.60 -0.04 -16.24
N GLY A 198 -7.53 0.73 -16.82
CA GLY A 198 -8.74 1.20 -16.15
C GLY A 198 -8.94 2.71 -16.23
N SER A 199 -10.17 3.14 -16.01
CA SER A 199 -10.61 4.54 -16.15
C SER A 199 -10.09 5.41 -15.00
N ASP A 200 -9.90 6.71 -15.25
CA ASP A 200 -9.56 7.72 -14.23
C ASP A 200 -8.32 7.43 -13.37
N SER A 201 -7.41 6.62 -13.88
CA SER A 201 -6.10 6.39 -13.25
C SER A 201 -5.26 7.67 -13.30
N PHE A 202 -4.57 7.99 -12.21
CA PHE A 202 -3.79 9.23 -12.06
C PHE A 202 -4.62 10.52 -12.26
N SER A 203 -5.94 10.50 -12.02
CA SER A 203 -6.72 11.74 -12.04
C SER A 203 -6.29 12.63 -10.86
N ILE A 204 -5.64 13.75 -11.14
CA ILE A 204 -5.18 14.73 -10.14
C ILE A 204 -6.18 15.90 -10.16
N ASN A 205 -6.69 16.29 -8.99
CA ASN A 205 -7.71 17.34 -8.88
C ASN A 205 -7.15 18.78 -8.88
N SER A 206 -5.85 18.99 -9.03
CA SER A 206 -5.26 20.34 -9.08
C SER A 206 -3.85 20.32 -9.69
N PHE A 207 -3.63 21.18 -10.70
CA PHE A 207 -2.34 21.38 -11.40
C PHE A 207 -1.28 22.12 -10.57
N TYR A 208 -1.66 22.64 -9.41
CA TYR A 208 -0.75 23.36 -8.52
C TYR A 208 -0.03 22.33 -7.63
N ASN A 209 1.11 21.79 -8.07
CA ASN A 209 2.32 21.58 -7.25
C ASN A 209 3.29 20.48 -7.79
N SER A 210 4.56 20.66 -7.40
CA SER A 210 5.87 20.03 -7.73
C SER A 210 6.08 18.50 -7.81
N ALA A 211 5.05 17.66 -7.83
CA ALA A 211 5.28 16.21 -7.94
C ALA A 211 5.65 15.82 -9.38
N TRP A 212 6.67 14.97 -9.57
CA TRP A 212 6.89 14.33 -10.88
C TRP A 212 5.85 13.23 -11.06
N ILE A 213 4.98 13.37 -12.05
CA ILE A 213 4.05 12.32 -12.41
C ILE A 213 4.35 11.89 -13.83
N ILE A 214 4.85 10.67 -13.95
CA ILE A 214 5.30 10.06 -15.20
C ILE A 214 4.61 8.71 -15.36
N GLY A 215 4.21 8.39 -16.58
CA GLY A 215 3.74 7.06 -16.87
C GLY A 215 3.50 6.78 -18.34
N GLU A 216 3.45 5.49 -18.66
CA GLU A 216 3.24 4.96 -20.01
C GLU A 216 2.20 3.84 -19.96
N ASN A 217 1.28 3.84 -20.93
CA ASN A 217 0.12 2.96 -20.99
C ASN A 217 -0.71 3.03 -19.69
N VAL A 218 -1.33 4.18 -19.41
CA VAL A 218 -2.11 4.44 -18.20
C VAL A 218 -3.55 4.82 -18.55
N GLY A 219 -4.50 3.93 -18.26
CA GLY A 219 -5.89 4.00 -18.71
C GLY A 219 -5.95 4.08 -20.24
N ASP A 220 -6.76 4.99 -20.76
CA ASP A 220 -6.84 5.26 -22.20
C ASP A 220 -5.69 6.14 -22.72
N LYS A 221 -4.75 6.54 -21.84
CA LYS A 221 -3.65 7.45 -22.19
C LYS A 221 -2.39 6.65 -22.52
N LYS A 222 -1.84 6.89 -23.71
CA LYS A 222 -0.57 6.28 -24.15
C LYS A 222 0.61 6.71 -23.26
N ALA A 223 0.62 7.97 -22.82
CA ALA A 223 1.59 8.50 -21.87
C ALA A 223 0.96 9.57 -20.99
N ILE A 224 1.42 9.66 -19.74
CA ILE A 224 1.11 10.75 -18.82
C ILE A 224 2.44 11.36 -18.40
N VAL A 225 2.62 12.63 -18.71
CA VAL A 225 3.79 13.39 -18.30
C VAL A 225 3.26 14.71 -17.75
N ASN A 226 3.03 14.77 -16.44
CA ASN A 226 2.75 16.03 -15.75
C ASN A 226 4.06 16.50 -15.13
N LEU A 227 4.81 17.21 -15.96
CA LEU A 227 6.14 17.71 -15.67
C LEU A 227 6.04 19.23 -15.57
N ASN A 228 6.39 19.76 -14.39
CA ASN A 228 6.52 21.20 -14.17
C ASN A 228 7.91 21.66 -14.67
N PHE A 229 8.22 21.39 -15.95
CA PHE A 229 9.57 21.51 -16.50
C PHE A 229 9.60 22.15 -17.89
N ASP A 230 10.15 23.35 -17.95
CA ASP A 230 10.42 24.10 -19.18
C ASP A 230 11.79 23.78 -19.80
N SER A 231 12.53 22.76 -19.33
CA SER A 231 13.90 22.44 -19.82
C SER A 231 14.07 21.05 -20.45
N PHE A 232 14.86 20.99 -21.52
CA PHE A 232 15.21 19.75 -22.24
C PHE A 232 15.86 18.68 -21.36
N GLU A 233 16.66 19.07 -20.38
CA GLU A 233 17.34 18.15 -19.47
C GLU A 233 16.34 17.33 -18.64
N ASN A 234 15.25 17.94 -18.17
CA ASN A 234 14.23 17.26 -17.41
C ASN A 234 13.45 16.25 -18.24
N ILE A 235 13.29 16.49 -19.55
CA ILE A 235 12.71 15.52 -20.48
C ILE A 235 13.61 14.28 -20.58
N HIS A 236 14.93 14.48 -20.69
CA HIS A 236 15.88 13.38 -20.75
C HIS A 236 15.89 12.54 -19.46
N LYS A 237 15.93 13.21 -18.30
CA LYS A 237 15.85 12.55 -16.98
C LYS A 237 14.51 11.82 -16.81
N ALA A 238 13.39 12.39 -17.23
CA ALA A 238 12.09 11.71 -17.19
C ALA A 238 12.05 10.46 -18.06
N LYS A 239 12.67 10.50 -19.25
CA LYS A 239 12.84 9.31 -20.11
C LYS A 239 13.67 8.23 -19.41
N GLN A 240 14.83 8.60 -18.86
CA GLN A 240 15.69 7.68 -18.11
C GLN A 240 14.93 7.02 -16.95
N VAL A 241 14.17 7.80 -16.18
CA VAL A 241 13.34 7.26 -15.09
C VAL A 241 12.27 6.30 -15.62
N MET A 242 11.60 6.63 -16.73
CA MET A 242 10.61 5.72 -17.31
C MET A 242 11.24 4.42 -17.82
N ASP A 243 12.43 4.47 -18.41
CA ASP A 243 13.16 3.26 -18.83
C ASP A 243 13.52 2.37 -17.62
N LEU A 244 13.91 2.98 -16.50
CA LEU A 244 14.11 2.27 -15.23
C LEU A 244 12.82 1.65 -14.71
N ILE A 245 11.70 2.39 -14.69
CA ILE A 245 10.38 1.88 -14.26
C ILE A 245 9.96 0.66 -15.08
N LYS A 246 10.13 0.70 -16.41
CA LYS A 246 9.80 -0.41 -17.31
C LYS A 246 10.63 -1.66 -17.07
N SER A 247 11.85 -1.52 -16.56
CA SER A 247 12.74 -2.64 -16.27
C SER A 247 12.41 -3.36 -14.95
N ILE A 248 11.55 -2.79 -14.09
CA ILE A 248 11.24 -3.35 -12.76
C ILE A 248 10.55 -4.72 -12.81
N PRO A 249 9.53 -4.97 -13.66
CA PRO A 249 8.76 -6.23 -13.62
C PRO A 249 9.60 -7.51 -13.78
N ASP A 250 10.73 -7.43 -14.47
CA ASP A 250 11.58 -8.58 -14.77
C ASP A 250 12.74 -8.77 -13.77
N LYS A 251 12.83 -7.90 -12.75
CA LYS A 251 13.95 -7.87 -11.80
C LYS A 251 13.65 -8.67 -10.52
N PRO A 252 14.66 -9.34 -9.93
CA PRO A 252 14.55 -9.89 -8.58
C PRO A 252 14.40 -8.75 -7.55
N TYR A 253 13.84 -9.08 -6.38
CA TYR A 253 13.51 -8.11 -5.32
C TYR A 253 14.64 -7.11 -5.03
N ASP A 254 15.87 -7.58 -4.81
CA ASP A 254 17.01 -6.72 -4.47
C ASP A 254 17.35 -5.71 -5.58
N GLU A 255 17.15 -6.10 -6.84
CA GLU A 255 17.36 -5.22 -8.00
C GLU A 255 16.21 -4.23 -8.18
N VAL A 256 14.97 -4.61 -7.84
CA VAL A 256 13.83 -3.68 -7.79
C VAL A 256 14.13 -2.55 -6.80
N ILE A 257 14.61 -2.88 -5.61
CA ILE A 257 14.95 -1.88 -4.59
C ILE A 257 16.08 -0.95 -5.06
N LYS A 258 17.15 -1.50 -5.65
CA LYS A 258 18.24 -0.69 -6.24
C LYS A 258 17.72 0.25 -7.31
N THR A 259 16.88 -0.26 -8.22
CA THR A 259 16.28 0.52 -9.30
C THR A 259 15.40 1.65 -8.76
N ALA A 260 14.60 1.39 -7.73
CA ALA A 260 13.77 2.40 -7.09
C ALA A 260 14.61 3.52 -6.43
N LEU A 261 15.73 3.18 -5.80
CA LEU A 261 16.65 4.18 -5.24
C LEU A 261 17.33 5.01 -6.33
N GLU A 262 17.69 4.40 -7.46
CA GLU A 262 18.25 5.10 -8.63
C GLU A 262 17.24 6.09 -9.22
N ILE A 263 15.99 5.66 -9.41
CA ILE A 263 14.87 6.53 -9.86
C ILE A 263 14.74 7.75 -8.95
N GLU A 264 14.74 7.53 -7.63
CA GLU A 264 14.63 8.63 -6.67
C GLU A 264 15.86 9.55 -6.70
N SER A 265 17.05 9.00 -6.89
CA SER A 265 18.28 9.79 -7.00
C SER A 265 18.24 10.72 -8.21
N ILE A 266 17.82 10.21 -9.37
CA ILE A 266 17.64 11.01 -10.59
C ILE A 266 16.62 12.13 -10.32
N TYR A 267 15.48 11.82 -9.70
CA TYR A 267 14.49 12.82 -9.33
C TYR A 267 15.07 13.91 -8.41
N LYS A 268 15.78 13.53 -7.34
CA LYS A 268 16.37 14.49 -6.40
C LYS A 268 17.40 15.41 -7.05
N SER A 269 18.19 14.92 -8.00
CA SER A 269 19.14 15.74 -8.76
C SER A 269 18.46 16.90 -9.50
N THR A 270 17.20 16.73 -9.91
CA THR A 270 16.45 17.81 -10.61
C THR A 270 15.93 18.90 -9.69
N LEU A 271 15.93 18.66 -8.38
CA LEU A 271 15.47 19.63 -7.40
C LEU A 271 16.60 20.56 -6.95
N THR A 272 17.84 20.06 -6.93
CA THR A 272 19.03 20.85 -6.56
C THR A 272 19.35 21.91 -7.61
N ASP A 273 19.17 21.59 -8.89
CA ASP A 273 19.45 22.50 -10.02
C ASP A 273 18.54 23.74 -10.06
N LYS A 274 17.49 23.80 -9.23
CA LYS A 274 16.56 24.94 -9.13
C LYS A 274 16.84 25.90 -7.97
N GLN A 275 17.85 25.63 -7.15
CA GLN A 275 18.20 26.43 -5.97
C GLN A 275 19.44 27.31 -6.15
N GLU A 276 20.11 27.23 -7.31
CA GLU A 276 21.19 28.12 -7.76
C GLU A 276 20.63 29.18 -8.72
#